data_AF-A0A401YH81-F1
#
_entry.id   AF-A0A401YH81-F1
#
_cell.length_a   1.000
_cell.length_b   1.000
_cell.length_c   1.000
_cell.angle_alpha   90.00
_cell.angle_beta   90.00
_cell.angle_gamma   90.00
#
_symmetry.space_group_name_H-M   'P 1'
#
loop_
_entity.id
_entity.type
_entity.pdbx_description
1 polymer ?
#
loop_
_entity_poly.entity_id
_entity_poly.type
_entity_poly.pdbx_seq_one_letter_code
_entity_poly.pdbx_strand_id
1 'polypeptide(L)'
;MSPGMDFAAEVTKTSTGEALQFWVLAAVALIGALATVFMKKAVHSALALVTTMMCLAIFYLAQGAVFLGIVQIVVYTGAIMMLFLFVLMLVGVSSVDSLKETLKGQRIAAAGLGLGFGILLTAAIANASITHFTALATKSAGSRPVYPAETDDEALRAVSQGNVQGLAHQIFTKYIWAFEMTSALLITAAVGAMVLAHRERLVPRKTQRELSEERVRDNKQVAPLPTPGVYARHNAVDVPALLPDGSVSELSINGTLRARGQIRDVSAEAVHSVAALETAGADDDDEAWPDESDAPASAPVPTARQEHEDPDPGSGDEVGAGAGSKEGRS
;
A
#
# COMPACT_ATOMS: atom_id res chain seq x y z
N MET A 1 29.21 -25.82 52.20
CA MET A 1 28.13 -25.98 51.20
C MET A 1 27.28 -24.71 51.30
N SER A 2 27.45 -23.76 50.38
CA SER A 2 26.95 -22.38 50.53
C SER A 2 25.57 -22.26 49.89
N PRO A 3 24.49 -22.03 50.67
CA PRO A 3 23.11 -21.95 50.16
C PRO A 3 22.85 -20.80 49.17
N GLY A 4 23.77 -19.84 49.06
CA GLY A 4 23.58 -18.64 48.23
C GLY A 4 23.80 -18.82 46.73
N MET A 5 24.47 -19.90 46.29
CA MET A 5 24.71 -20.16 44.86
C MET A 5 23.50 -20.80 44.18
N ASP A 6 22.71 -21.58 44.90
CA ASP A 6 21.56 -22.29 44.35
C ASP A 6 20.40 -21.34 44.01
N PHE A 7 20.14 -20.32 44.85
CA PHE A 7 19.12 -19.30 44.58
C PHE A 7 19.44 -18.45 43.33
N ALA A 8 20.71 -18.12 43.09
CA ALA A 8 21.10 -17.37 41.89
C ALA A 8 20.91 -18.19 40.61
N ALA A 9 21.17 -19.50 40.66
CA ALA A 9 20.93 -20.41 39.55
C ALA A 9 19.42 -20.62 39.28
N GLU A 10 18.58 -20.52 40.31
CA GLU A 10 17.13 -20.69 40.22
C GLU A 10 16.42 -19.46 39.60
N VAL A 11 16.88 -18.24 39.94
CA VAL A 11 16.38 -16.98 39.33
C VAL A 11 16.72 -16.86 37.84
N THR A 12 17.73 -17.60 37.36
CA THR A 12 18.19 -17.54 35.96
C THR A 12 17.51 -18.59 35.06
N LYS A 13 16.58 -19.39 35.58
CA LYS A 13 15.85 -20.38 34.79
C LYS A 13 14.56 -19.76 34.23
N THR A 14 14.50 -19.62 32.91
CA THR A 14 13.26 -19.28 32.20
C THR A 14 12.20 -20.35 32.49
N SER A 15 11.02 -19.92 32.95
CA SER A 15 9.90 -20.84 33.17
C SER A 15 9.48 -21.45 31.83
N THR A 16 9.00 -22.70 31.85
CA THR A 16 8.47 -23.36 30.64
C THR A 16 7.38 -22.53 29.97
N GLY A 17 6.55 -21.82 30.76
CA GLY A 17 5.51 -20.92 30.24
C GLY A 17 6.07 -19.69 29.52
N GLU A 18 7.11 -19.06 30.08
CA GLU A 18 7.78 -17.91 29.47
C GLU A 18 8.50 -18.31 28.17
N ALA A 19 9.18 -19.46 28.17
CA ALA A 19 9.84 -19.99 26.99
C ALA A 19 8.83 -20.32 25.88
N LEU A 20 7.71 -20.95 26.22
CA LEU A 20 6.65 -21.25 25.26
C LEU A 20 6.05 -19.96 24.67
N GLN A 21 5.71 -18.99 25.54
CA GLN A 21 5.22 -17.69 25.11
C GLN A 21 6.20 -17.01 24.15
N PHE A 22 7.49 -17.02 24.48
CA PHE A 22 8.53 -16.42 23.65
C PHE A 22 8.57 -17.04 22.25
N TRP A 23 8.70 -18.37 22.17
CA TRP A 23 8.85 -19.05 20.88
C TRP A 23 7.61 -18.93 20.00
N VAL A 24 6.41 -18.98 20.58
CA VAL A 24 5.16 -18.80 19.84
C VAL A 24 5.05 -17.38 19.31
N LEU A 25 5.19 -16.37 20.15
CA LEU A 25 5.07 -14.97 19.73
C LEU A 25 6.20 -14.55 18.79
N ALA A 26 7.41 -15.13 18.93
CA ALA A 26 8.54 -14.82 18.05
C ALA A 26 8.28 -15.33 16.64
N ALA A 27 7.74 -16.55 16.51
CA ALA A 27 7.32 -17.09 15.22
C ALA A 27 6.22 -16.24 14.58
N VAL A 28 5.19 -15.86 15.35
CA VAL A 28 4.09 -15.00 14.86
C VAL A 28 4.61 -13.62 14.43
N ALA A 29 5.49 -12.99 15.22
CA ALA A 29 6.10 -11.70 14.88
C ALA A 29 6.96 -11.78 13.61
N LEU A 30 7.75 -12.84 13.46
CA LEU A 30 8.59 -13.04 12.29
C LEU A 30 7.74 -13.26 11.03
N ILE A 31 6.72 -14.13 11.11
CA ILE A 31 5.79 -14.37 10.01
C ILE A 31 5.06 -13.09 9.63
N GLY A 32 4.59 -12.30 10.60
CA GLY A 32 3.96 -11.01 10.35
C GLY A 32 4.89 -10.00 9.67
N ALA A 33 6.17 -9.98 10.04
CA ALA A 33 7.16 -9.06 9.46
C ALA A 33 7.45 -9.43 8.00
N LEU A 34 7.63 -10.73 7.74
CA LEU A 34 7.79 -11.25 6.38
C LEU A 34 6.52 -11.02 5.54
N ALA A 35 5.34 -11.30 6.10
CA ALA A 35 4.07 -11.06 5.42
C ALA A 35 3.87 -9.59 5.06
N THR A 36 4.30 -8.65 5.90
CA THR A 36 4.25 -7.20 5.58
C THR A 36 4.99 -6.90 4.27
N VAL A 37 6.13 -7.53 4.02
CA VAL A 37 6.94 -7.30 2.82
C VAL A 37 6.41 -8.06 1.59
N PHE A 38 5.94 -9.29 1.78
CA PHE A 38 5.54 -10.16 0.65
C PHE A 38 4.08 -9.97 0.21
N MET A 39 3.21 -9.36 1.02
CA MET A 39 1.79 -9.19 0.69
C MET A 39 1.57 -8.15 -0.41
N LYS A 40 0.88 -8.56 -1.48
CA LYS A 40 0.59 -7.69 -2.64
C LYS A 40 -0.46 -6.61 -2.36
N LYS A 41 -1.35 -6.85 -1.40
CA LYS A 41 -2.43 -5.92 -1.04
C LYS A 41 -2.01 -5.11 0.19
N ALA A 42 -1.97 -3.79 0.04
CA ALA A 42 -1.49 -2.86 1.06
C ALA A 42 -2.20 -3.02 2.42
N VAL A 43 -3.52 -3.26 2.40
CA VAL A 43 -4.31 -3.48 3.63
C VAL A 43 -3.85 -4.74 4.38
N HIS A 44 -3.56 -5.83 3.66
CA HIS A 44 -3.11 -7.08 4.29
C HIS A 44 -1.68 -6.96 4.83
N SER A 45 -0.82 -6.24 4.10
CA SER A 45 0.52 -5.89 4.56
C SER A 45 0.47 -5.09 5.87
N ALA A 46 -0.41 -4.09 5.96
CA ALA A 46 -0.56 -3.28 7.16
C ALA A 46 -1.15 -4.06 8.34
N LEU A 47 -2.12 -4.96 8.14
CA LEU A 47 -2.64 -5.85 9.20
C LEU A 47 -1.57 -6.84 9.69
N ALA A 48 -0.69 -7.31 8.81
CA ALA A 48 0.45 -8.13 9.22
C ALA A 48 1.41 -7.34 10.12
N LEU A 49 1.65 -6.05 9.82
CA LEU A 49 2.47 -5.16 10.63
C LEU A 49 1.81 -4.82 11.99
N VAL A 50 0.49 -4.68 12.06
CA VAL A 50 -0.25 -4.58 13.34
C VAL A 50 0.06 -5.78 14.24
N THR A 51 0.03 -6.98 13.65
CA THR A 51 0.26 -8.24 14.37
C THR A 51 1.67 -8.28 14.96
N THR A 52 2.69 -7.83 14.23
CA THR A 52 4.06 -7.77 14.74
C THR A 52 4.21 -6.75 15.87
N MET A 53 3.64 -5.55 15.71
CA MET A 53 3.70 -4.50 16.73
C MET A 53 3.02 -4.92 18.03
N MET A 54 1.92 -5.69 17.94
CA MET A 54 1.26 -6.30 19.10
C MET A 54 2.15 -7.36 19.77
N CYS A 55 2.80 -8.23 19.00
CA CYS A 55 3.73 -9.22 19.56
C CYS A 55 4.90 -8.54 20.29
N LEU A 56 5.46 -7.45 19.72
CA LEU A 56 6.51 -6.66 20.38
C LEU A 56 6.02 -6.03 21.69
N ALA A 57 4.78 -5.54 21.74
CA ALA A 57 4.21 -5.01 22.97
C ALA A 57 4.16 -6.09 24.07
N ILE A 58 3.72 -7.30 23.72
CA ILE A 58 3.69 -8.43 24.66
C ILE A 58 5.11 -8.80 25.11
N PHE A 59 6.11 -8.76 24.22
CA PHE A 59 7.51 -8.96 24.63
C PHE A 59 8.01 -7.91 25.62
N TYR A 60 7.68 -6.63 25.42
CA TYR A 60 8.04 -5.60 26.39
C TYR A 60 7.36 -5.82 27.73
N LEU A 61 6.08 -6.18 27.75
CA LEU A 61 5.38 -6.53 29.00
C LEU A 61 6.02 -7.74 29.69
N ALA A 62 6.36 -8.79 28.93
CA ALA A 62 7.00 -9.99 29.44
C ALA A 62 8.40 -9.73 30.01
N GLN A 63 9.13 -8.76 29.45
CA GLN A 63 10.45 -8.33 29.94
C GLN A 63 10.38 -7.35 31.12
N GLY A 64 9.19 -7.09 31.68
CA GLY A 64 9.00 -6.13 32.78
C GLY A 64 9.02 -4.66 32.34
N ALA A 65 9.06 -4.38 31.03
CA ALA A 65 9.00 -3.05 30.45
C ALA A 65 7.55 -2.57 30.28
N VAL A 66 6.81 -2.47 31.38
CA VAL A 66 5.36 -2.22 31.38
C VAL A 66 4.99 -0.91 30.68
N PHE A 67 5.70 0.18 30.98
CA PHE A 67 5.48 1.47 30.34
C PHE A 67 5.69 1.40 28.82
N LEU A 68 6.80 0.80 28.38
CA LEU A 68 7.14 0.68 26.97
C LEU A 68 6.15 -0.20 26.21
N GLY A 69 5.69 -1.30 26.82
CA GLY A 69 4.65 -2.17 26.28
C GLY A 69 3.32 -1.44 26.10
N ILE A 70 2.89 -0.63 27.07
CA ILE A 70 1.65 0.16 26.95
C ILE A 70 1.79 1.22 25.84
N VAL A 71 2.90 1.95 25.79
CA VAL A 71 3.17 2.95 24.74
C VAL A 71 3.20 2.29 23.36
N GLN A 72 3.73 1.07 23.24
CA GLN A 72 3.72 0.28 22.00
C GLN A 72 2.30 0.00 21.49
N ILE A 73 1.37 -0.30 22.40
CA ILE A 73 -0.03 -0.53 22.04
C ILE A 73 -0.70 0.79 21.67
N VAL A 74 -0.58 1.83 22.51
CA VAL A 74 -1.32 3.09 22.33
C VAL A 74 -0.79 3.89 21.12
N VAL A 75 0.52 4.05 21.00
CA VAL A 75 1.14 4.93 20.00
C VAL A 75 1.39 4.19 18.70
N TYR A 76 2.18 3.11 18.72
CA TYR A 76 2.56 2.42 17.48
C TYR A 76 1.39 1.66 16.88
N THR A 77 0.72 0.81 17.67
CA THR A 77 -0.37 -0.02 17.17
C THR A 77 -1.69 0.74 17.07
N GLY A 78 -1.94 1.68 18.00
CA GLY A 78 -3.12 2.53 18.00
C GLY A 78 -2.99 3.68 17.02
N ALA A 79 -2.31 4.75 17.41
CA ALA A 79 -2.31 6.01 16.65
C ALA A 79 -1.63 5.91 15.27
N ILE A 80 -0.37 5.45 15.22
CA ILE A 80 0.44 5.47 14.00
C ILE A 80 -0.12 4.47 12.98
N MET A 81 -0.41 3.24 13.40
CA MET A 81 -0.89 2.21 12.49
C MET A 81 -2.30 2.51 11.95
N MET A 82 -3.21 3.03 12.79
CA MET A 82 -4.54 3.42 12.31
C MET A 82 -4.47 4.59 11.32
N LEU A 83 -3.60 5.58 11.57
CA LEU A 83 -3.35 6.66 10.60
C LEU A 83 -2.83 6.10 9.28
N PHE A 84 -1.86 5.19 9.34
CA PHE A 84 -1.31 4.55 8.15
C PHE A 84 -2.36 3.75 7.37
N LEU A 85 -3.17 2.93 8.07
CA LEU A 85 -4.27 2.17 7.47
C LEU A 85 -5.30 3.10 6.81
N PHE A 86 -5.67 4.19 7.48
CA PHE A 86 -6.61 5.18 6.94
C PHE A 86 -6.06 5.82 5.66
N VAL A 87 -4.80 6.25 5.67
CA VAL A 87 -4.14 6.85 4.51
C VAL A 87 -4.04 5.86 3.35
N LEU A 88 -3.58 4.63 3.60
CA LEU A 88 -3.49 3.60 2.57
C LEU A 88 -4.85 3.29 1.93
N MET A 89 -5.91 3.28 2.74
CA MET A 89 -7.27 3.03 2.26
C MET A 89 -7.81 4.21 1.46
N LEU A 90 -7.55 5.46 1.89
CA LEU A 90 -7.99 6.68 1.21
C LEU A 90 -7.29 6.86 -0.14
N VAL A 91 -5.99 6.54 -0.22
CA VAL A 91 -5.20 6.65 -1.45
C VAL A 91 -5.67 5.64 -2.51
N GLY A 92 -6.42 4.60 -2.13
CA GLY A 92 -7.03 3.67 -3.08
C GLY A 92 -5.97 3.01 -3.94
N VAL A 93 -5.17 2.13 -3.36
CA VAL A 93 -4.06 1.46 -4.06
C VAL A 93 -4.63 0.50 -5.12
N SER A 94 -4.92 1.02 -6.31
CA SER A 94 -5.25 0.21 -7.49
C SER A 94 -4.01 -0.63 -7.81
N SER A 95 -4.18 -1.92 -7.63
CA SER A 95 -3.15 -2.92 -7.84
C SER A 95 -2.55 -2.82 -9.24
N VAL A 96 -1.23 -3.04 -9.28
CA VAL A 96 -0.39 -3.32 -10.44
C VAL A 96 -0.34 -2.23 -11.50
N ASP A 97 0.50 -1.22 -11.24
CA ASP A 97 1.38 -0.82 -12.33
C ASP A 97 2.21 -2.05 -12.71
N SER A 98 2.19 -2.41 -13.99
CA SER A 98 2.88 -3.59 -14.51
C SER A 98 4.36 -3.42 -14.20
N LEU A 99 4.88 -4.22 -13.27
CA LEU A 99 6.31 -4.35 -12.97
C LEU A 99 7.06 -4.91 -14.19
N LYS A 100 7.10 -4.17 -15.29
CA LYS A 100 8.06 -4.39 -16.37
C LYS A 100 9.39 -3.91 -15.82
N GLU A 101 10.18 -4.86 -15.30
CA GLU A 101 11.55 -4.59 -14.88
C GLU A 101 12.32 -3.98 -16.06
N THR A 102 12.61 -2.68 -15.98
CA THR A 102 13.43 -1.98 -16.98
C THR A 102 14.89 -2.45 -16.96
N LEU A 103 15.36 -2.99 -15.83
CA LEU A 103 16.70 -3.59 -15.63
C LEU A 103 16.55 -5.04 -15.17
N LYS A 104 16.68 -5.98 -16.11
CA LYS A 104 16.65 -7.43 -15.84
C LYS A 104 17.74 -7.77 -14.80
N GLY A 105 17.34 -8.29 -13.64
CA GLY A 105 18.25 -8.80 -12.61
C GLY A 105 18.41 -7.94 -11.35
N GLN A 106 17.86 -6.71 -11.31
CA GLN A 106 17.89 -5.87 -10.11
C GLN A 106 17.19 -6.55 -8.92
N ARG A 107 16.09 -7.27 -9.16
CA ARG A 107 15.35 -7.96 -8.10
C ARG A 107 16.14 -9.09 -7.46
N ILE A 108 16.92 -9.83 -8.26
CA ILE A 108 17.79 -10.90 -7.75
C ILE A 108 18.96 -10.29 -6.97
N ALA A 109 19.55 -9.21 -7.47
CA ALA A 109 20.61 -8.47 -6.75
C ALA A 109 20.09 -7.88 -5.42
N ALA A 110 18.91 -7.28 -5.41
CA ALA A 110 18.28 -6.74 -4.20
C ALA A 110 17.92 -7.85 -3.20
N ALA A 111 17.42 -8.99 -3.67
CA ALA A 111 17.17 -10.16 -2.82
C ALA A 111 18.48 -10.70 -2.23
N GLY A 112 19.54 -10.84 -3.05
CA GLY A 112 20.85 -11.29 -2.61
C GLY A 112 21.50 -10.36 -1.59
N LEU A 113 21.46 -9.04 -1.83
CA LEU A 113 21.95 -8.03 -0.90
C LEU A 113 21.14 -7.98 0.40
N GLY A 114 19.81 -8.04 0.31
CA GLY A 114 18.95 -8.03 1.50
C GLY A 114 19.18 -9.27 2.37
N LEU A 115 19.28 -10.44 1.74
CA LEU A 115 19.50 -11.71 2.45
C LEU A 115 20.93 -11.79 3.00
N GLY A 116 21.93 -11.35 2.23
CA GLY A 116 23.32 -11.24 2.68
C GLY A 116 23.48 -10.27 3.85
N PHE A 117 22.84 -9.11 3.80
CA PHE A 117 22.82 -8.14 4.89
C PHE A 117 22.13 -8.72 6.14
N GLY A 118 20.98 -9.40 5.97
CA GLY A 118 20.27 -10.04 7.08
C GLY A 118 21.10 -11.13 7.77
N ILE A 119 21.80 -11.98 7.00
CA ILE A 119 22.71 -12.99 7.54
C ILE A 119 23.87 -12.31 8.28
N LEU A 120 24.51 -11.31 7.67
CA LEU A 120 25.63 -10.59 8.27
C LEU A 120 25.23 -9.96 9.61
N LEU A 121 24.07 -9.29 9.65
CA LEU A 121 23.56 -8.61 10.85
C LEU A 121 23.21 -9.63 11.94
N THR A 122 22.56 -10.73 11.58
CA THR A 122 22.24 -11.83 12.51
C THR A 122 23.51 -12.47 13.07
N ALA A 123 24.51 -12.73 12.23
CA ALA A 123 25.80 -13.29 12.65
C ALA A 123 26.58 -12.33 13.55
N ALA A 124 26.57 -11.02 13.25
CA ALA A 124 27.20 -10.00 14.07
C ALA A 124 26.55 -9.92 15.46
N ILE A 125 25.22 -9.89 15.53
CA ILE A 125 24.48 -9.91 16.80
C ILE A 125 24.73 -11.22 17.56
N ALA A 126 24.69 -12.37 16.89
CA ALA A 126 24.96 -13.67 17.51
C ALA A 126 26.36 -13.70 18.12
N ASN A 127 27.39 -13.28 17.38
CA ASN A 127 28.77 -13.23 17.87
C ASN A 127 28.93 -12.26 19.07
N ALA A 128 28.32 -11.07 18.99
CA ALA A 128 28.36 -10.10 20.08
C ALA A 128 27.64 -10.63 21.34
N SER A 129 26.47 -11.23 21.18
CA SER A 129 25.68 -11.78 22.29
C SER A 129 26.40 -12.95 22.98
N ILE A 130 27.01 -13.87 22.24
CA ILE A 130 27.79 -14.99 22.78
C ILE A 130 29.00 -14.46 23.56
N THR A 131 29.69 -13.43 23.05
CA THR A 131 30.85 -12.84 23.72
C THR A 131 30.48 -12.13 25.02
N HIS A 132 29.35 -11.40 25.04
CA HIS A 132 28.88 -10.71 26.24
C HIS A 132 28.33 -11.67 27.30
N PHE A 133 27.56 -12.69 26.91
CA PHE A 133 27.02 -13.67 27.85
C PHE A 133 28.12 -14.54 28.47
N THR A 134 29.11 -14.94 27.68
CA THR A 134 30.31 -15.63 28.18
C THR A 134 31.12 -14.72 29.10
N ALA A 135 31.40 -13.47 28.71
CA ALA A 135 32.12 -12.52 29.56
C ALA A 135 31.41 -12.22 30.90
N LEU A 136 30.08 -12.15 30.90
CA LEU A 136 29.30 -11.97 32.13
C LEU A 136 29.28 -13.24 32.98
N ALA A 137 29.17 -14.42 32.38
CA ALA A 137 29.28 -15.70 33.08
C ALA A 137 30.65 -15.90 33.74
N THR A 138 31.75 -15.52 33.05
CA THR A 138 33.10 -15.61 33.62
C THR A 138 33.34 -14.58 34.73
N LYS A 139 32.76 -13.38 34.64
CA LYS A 139 32.82 -12.36 35.72
C LYS A 139 31.95 -12.72 36.93
N SER A 140 30.83 -13.40 36.71
CA SER A 140 29.90 -13.84 37.76
C SER A 140 30.43 -15.04 38.56
N ALA A 141 31.30 -15.86 37.96
CA ALA A 141 31.90 -17.03 38.62
C ALA A 141 32.99 -16.67 39.67
N GLY A 142 33.44 -15.41 39.74
CA GLY A 142 34.55 -15.01 40.61
C GLY A 142 34.35 -13.73 41.42
N SER A 143 33.19 -13.06 41.36
CA SER A 143 32.98 -11.80 42.08
C SER A 143 31.52 -11.62 42.45
N ARG A 144 31.22 -11.56 43.76
CA ARG A 144 29.98 -10.93 44.25
C ARG A 144 29.91 -9.53 43.64
N PRO A 145 28.74 -9.07 43.17
CA PRO A 145 28.56 -7.67 42.82
C PRO A 145 28.78 -6.86 44.10
N VAL A 146 29.96 -6.26 44.24
CA VAL A 146 30.19 -5.18 45.18
C VAL A 146 29.60 -3.95 44.49
N TYR A 147 28.37 -3.61 44.86
CA TYR A 147 27.85 -2.27 44.61
C TYR A 147 28.76 -1.31 45.37
N PRO A 148 29.39 -0.31 44.72
CA PRO A 148 30.06 0.76 45.44
C PRO A 148 29.05 1.39 46.40
N ALA A 149 29.34 1.37 47.70
CA ALA A 149 28.46 1.90 48.75
C ALA A 149 28.43 3.44 48.78
N GLU A 150 28.76 4.08 47.66
CA GLU A 150 29.03 5.49 47.60
C GLU A 150 28.77 5.99 46.17
N THR A 151 27.49 6.24 45.90
CA THR A 151 26.94 7.47 45.30
C THR A 151 25.43 7.30 45.07
N ASP A 152 24.68 8.14 45.76
CA ASP A 152 23.27 8.51 45.57
C ASP A 152 22.20 7.40 45.79
N ASP A 153 21.70 7.35 47.04
CA ASP A 153 20.49 6.62 47.46
C ASP A 153 19.26 6.85 46.56
N GLU A 154 19.24 7.92 45.76
CA GLU A 154 18.17 8.21 44.79
C GLU A 154 18.16 7.25 43.60
N ALA A 155 19.31 6.79 43.11
CA ALA A 155 19.37 5.89 41.95
C ALA A 155 18.85 4.48 42.31
N LEU A 156 19.16 3.99 43.50
CA LEU A 156 18.64 2.73 44.03
C LEU A 156 17.15 2.83 44.41
N ARG A 157 16.70 4.02 44.84
CA ARG A 157 15.29 4.35 45.06
C ARG A 157 14.49 4.42 43.76
N ALA A 158 15.05 4.96 42.68
CA ALA A 158 14.38 5.00 41.38
C ALA A 158 14.12 3.60 40.80
N VAL A 159 15.04 2.65 41.01
CA VAL A 159 14.85 1.24 40.62
C VAL A 159 13.75 0.56 41.45
N SER A 160 13.54 0.97 42.69
CA SER A 160 12.46 0.45 43.56
C SER A 160 11.12 1.20 43.43
N GLN A 161 11.09 2.37 42.78
CA GLN A 161 9.88 3.18 42.60
C GLN A 161 9.05 2.85 41.35
N GLY A 162 9.56 2.05 40.42
CA GLY A 162 8.85 1.59 39.23
C GLY A 162 9.40 2.14 37.90
N ASN A 163 9.10 1.45 36.80
CA ASN A 163 9.66 1.71 35.48
C ASN A 163 9.35 3.15 34.97
N VAL A 164 8.15 3.66 35.28
CA VAL A 164 7.71 5.00 34.85
C VAL A 164 8.50 6.10 35.59
N GLN A 165 8.65 5.97 36.90
CA GLN A 165 9.32 6.94 37.76
C GLN A 165 10.82 7.03 37.42
N GLY A 166 11.48 5.87 37.23
CA GLY A 166 12.87 5.82 36.79
C GLY A 166 13.07 6.46 35.43
N LEU A 167 12.19 6.18 34.46
CA LEU A 167 12.25 6.81 33.14
C LEU A 167 12.03 8.33 33.22
N ALA A 168 11.04 8.79 34.00
CA ALA A 168 10.76 10.21 34.19
C ALA A 168 11.98 10.94 34.77
N HIS A 169 12.63 10.37 35.80
CA HIS A 169 13.84 10.95 36.37
C HIS A 169 14.94 11.09 35.29
N GLN A 170 15.20 10.05 34.50
CA GLN A 170 16.21 10.10 33.44
C GLN A 170 15.88 11.14 32.35
N ILE A 171 14.61 11.22 31.92
CA ILE A 171 14.15 12.15 30.89
C ILE A 171 14.30 13.61 31.36
N PHE A 172 13.90 13.90 32.59
CA PHE A 172 13.87 15.28 33.10
C PHE A 172 15.19 15.76 33.72
N THR A 173 16.15 14.87 34.02
CA THR A 173 17.47 15.28 34.52
C THR A 173 18.54 15.18 33.43
N LYS A 174 18.86 13.96 33.00
CA LYS A 174 19.97 13.69 32.09
C LYS A 174 19.63 13.97 30.63
N TYR A 175 18.41 13.63 30.21
CA TYR A 175 18.00 13.67 28.81
C TYR A 175 17.07 14.85 28.47
N ILE A 176 17.13 15.94 29.25
CA ILE A 176 16.27 17.12 29.06
C ILE A 176 16.34 17.69 27.63
N TRP A 177 17.54 17.72 27.04
CA TRP A 177 17.71 18.20 25.67
C TRP A 177 17.06 17.28 24.64
N ALA A 178 17.12 15.96 24.83
CA ALA A 178 16.44 15.02 23.95
C ALA A 178 14.91 15.16 24.06
N PHE A 179 14.40 15.40 25.27
CA PHE A 179 12.98 15.69 25.51
C PHE A 179 12.53 16.98 24.81
N GLU A 180 13.30 18.07 24.94
CA GLU A 180 12.96 19.36 24.33
C GLU A 180 12.99 19.28 22.80
N MET A 181 14.02 18.66 22.23
CA MET A 181 14.10 18.44 20.78
C MET A 181 12.94 17.58 20.26
N THR A 182 12.54 16.54 21.00
CA THR A 182 11.39 15.71 20.63
C THR A 182 10.09 16.52 20.69
N SER A 183 9.95 17.41 21.68
CA SER A 183 8.77 18.29 21.80
C SER A 183 8.70 19.28 20.63
N ALA A 184 9.82 19.91 20.27
CA ALA A 184 9.91 20.77 19.09
C ALA A 184 9.61 20.01 17.79
N LEU A 185 10.07 18.75 17.67
CA LEU A 185 9.76 17.88 16.55
C LEU A 185 8.26 17.60 16.44
N LEU A 186 7.58 17.31 17.56
CA LEU A 186 6.14 17.04 17.57
C LEU A 186 5.31 18.27 17.18
N ILE A 187 5.69 19.47 17.68
CA ILE A 187 5.04 20.73 17.27
C ILE A 187 5.23 20.95 15.77
N THR A 188 6.45 20.79 15.29
CA THR A 188 6.78 20.96 13.86
C THR A 188 6.02 19.95 12.99
N ALA A 189 5.92 18.69 13.42
CA ALA A 189 5.17 17.65 12.73
C ALA A 189 3.67 17.98 12.68
N ALA A 190 3.08 18.47 13.77
CA ALA A 190 1.68 18.87 13.82
C ALA A 190 1.38 20.06 12.89
N VAL A 191 2.23 21.10 12.93
CA VAL A 191 2.11 22.26 12.02
C VAL A 191 2.32 21.82 10.57
N GLY A 192 3.34 20.99 10.30
CA GLY A 192 3.60 20.46 8.96
C GLY A 192 2.43 19.64 8.41
N ALA A 193 1.85 18.77 9.23
CA ALA A 193 0.67 17.99 8.86
C ALA A 193 -0.55 18.90 8.60
N MET A 194 -0.78 19.92 9.43
CA MET A 194 -1.87 20.91 9.22
C MET A 194 -1.68 21.63 7.89
N VAL A 195 -0.51 22.21 7.63
CA VAL A 195 -0.22 22.97 6.41
C VAL A 195 -0.34 22.09 5.16
N LEU A 196 0.15 20.84 5.22
CA LEU A 196 0.13 19.94 4.07
C LEU A 196 -1.27 19.36 3.80
N ALA A 197 -2.06 19.09 4.84
CA ALA A 197 -3.43 18.59 4.71
C ALA A 197 -4.44 19.70 4.38
N HIS A 198 -4.09 20.97 4.63
CA HIS A 198 -4.98 22.09 4.37
C HIS A 198 -5.04 22.40 2.87
N ARG A 199 -6.09 21.90 2.20
CA ARG A 199 -6.35 22.20 0.80
C ARG A 199 -7.06 23.55 0.67
N GLU A 200 -6.29 24.64 0.69
CA GLU A 200 -6.84 25.96 0.38
C GLU A 200 -7.34 25.99 -1.07
N ARG A 201 -8.59 26.44 -1.24
CA ARG A 201 -9.12 26.77 -2.56
C ARG A 201 -8.70 28.20 -2.85
N LEU A 202 -7.61 28.37 -3.60
CA LEU A 202 -7.09 29.68 -4.01
C LEU A 202 -8.09 30.50 -4.83
N VAL A 203 -9.06 29.83 -5.45
CA VAL A 203 -10.17 30.45 -6.17
C VAL A 203 -11.50 29.96 -5.61
N PRO A 204 -12.48 30.85 -5.40
CA PRO A 204 -13.84 30.42 -5.11
C PRO A 204 -14.37 29.53 -6.25
N ARG A 205 -15.24 28.58 -5.91
CA ARG A 205 -15.93 27.79 -6.95
C ARG A 205 -16.74 28.75 -7.80
N LYS A 206 -16.48 28.77 -9.11
CA LYS A 206 -17.29 29.53 -10.06
C LYS A 206 -18.75 29.14 -9.91
N THR A 207 -19.62 30.13 -9.84
CA THR A 207 -21.05 29.88 -9.77
C THR A 207 -21.56 29.32 -11.10
N GLN A 208 -22.73 28.67 -11.09
CA GLN A 208 -23.35 28.18 -12.33
C GLN A 208 -23.60 29.32 -13.34
N ARG A 209 -23.87 30.54 -12.84
CA ARG A 209 -24.02 31.74 -13.66
C ARG A 209 -22.71 32.14 -14.35
N GLU A 210 -21.61 32.21 -13.60
CA GLU A 210 -20.29 32.51 -14.18
C GLU A 210 -19.86 31.50 -15.23
N LEU A 211 -20.08 30.20 -14.97
CA LEU A 211 -19.82 29.14 -15.95
C LEU A 211 -20.71 29.27 -17.20
N SER A 212 -21.93 29.79 -17.06
CA SER A 212 -22.81 30.08 -18.20
C SER A 212 -22.31 31.28 -19.00
N GLU A 213 -21.92 32.37 -18.32
CA GLU A 213 -21.40 33.59 -18.96
C GLU A 213 -20.09 33.30 -19.72
N GLU A 214 -19.19 32.50 -19.14
CA GLU A 214 -17.94 32.06 -19.78
C GLU A 214 -18.20 31.20 -21.02
N ARG A 215 -19.13 30.24 -20.96
CA ARG A 215 -19.53 29.43 -22.13
C ARG A 215 -20.09 30.27 -23.27
N VAL A 216 -20.90 31.27 -22.95
CA VAL A 216 -21.47 32.20 -23.96
C VAL A 216 -20.38 33.09 -24.55
N ARG A 217 -19.47 33.61 -23.71
CA ARG A 217 -18.37 34.48 -24.16
C ARG A 217 -17.37 33.74 -25.07
N ASP A 218 -17.01 32.51 -24.71
CA ASP A 218 -16.06 31.70 -25.46
C ASP A 218 -16.65 31.16 -26.78
N ASN A 219 -17.97 31.23 -26.94
CA ASN A 219 -18.73 30.81 -28.12
C ASN A 219 -18.40 29.38 -28.63
N LYS A 220 -17.88 28.51 -27.76
CA LYS A 220 -17.55 27.12 -28.09
C LYS A 220 -18.74 26.19 -27.94
N GLN A 221 -19.52 26.35 -26.87
CA GLN A 221 -20.66 25.49 -26.55
C GLN A 221 -21.65 26.26 -25.66
N VAL A 222 -22.63 26.91 -26.31
CA VAL A 222 -23.64 27.76 -25.64
C VAL A 222 -24.73 26.93 -24.98
N ALA A 223 -25.08 25.79 -25.59
CA ALA A 223 -26.10 24.87 -25.08
C ALA A 223 -25.53 23.97 -23.96
N PRO A 224 -26.39 23.44 -23.06
CA PRO A 224 -25.99 22.37 -22.15
C PRO A 224 -25.47 21.15 -22.93
N LEU A 225 -24.65 20.32 -22.27
CA LEU A 225 -24.15 19.08 -22.87
C LEU A 225 -25.34 18.17 -23.21
N PRO A 226 -25.28 17.46 -24.35
CA PRO A 226 -26.31 16.50 -24.71
C PRO A 226 -26.39 15.41 -23.66
N THR A 227 -27.61 15.04 -23.25
CA THR A 227 -27.81 13.88 -22.37
C THR A 227 -27.40 12.60 -23.10
N PRO A 228 -26.85 11.60 -22.39
CA PRO A 228 -26.56 10.28 -22.97
C PRO A 228 -27.79 9.68 -23.68
N GLY A 229 -27.55 8.94 -24.75
CA GLY A 229 -28.57 8.21 -25.50
C GLY A 229 -29.61 9.06 -26.25
N VAL A 230 -29.42 10.38 -26.38
CA VAL A 230 -30.25 11.21 -27.27
C VAL A 230 -30.09 10.73 -28.72
N TYR A 231 -31.20 10.46 -29.40
CA TYR A 231 -31.27 9.81 -30.72
C TYR A 231 -30.75 8.37 -30.80
N ALA A 232 -30.29 7.78 -29.69
CA ALA A 232 -29.97 6.36 -29.62
C ALA A 232 -31.21 5.54 -29.23
N ARG A 233 -31.14 4.21 -29.43
CA ARG A 233 -32.21 3.28 -29.02
C ARG A 233 -32.37 3.11 -27.51
N HIS A 234 -31.36 3.49 -26.74
CA HIS A 234 -31.33 3.35 -25.28
C HIS A 234 -30.75 4.61 -24.64
N ASN A 235 -31.29 5.00 -23.47
CA ASN A 235 -30.93 6.21 -22.73
C ASN A 235 -29.99 5.93 -21.54
N ALA A 236 -29.13 4.92 -21.66
CA ALA A 236 -28.21 4.53 -20.60
C ALA A 236 -26.96 5.44 -20.56
N VAL A 237 -26.31 5.52 -19.40
CA VAL A 237 -25.14 6.40 -19.15
C VAL A 237 -23.87 5.96 -19.91
N ASP A 238 -23.81 4.70 -20.32
CA ASP A 238 -22.77 4.09 -21.15
C ASP A 238 -23.08 4.15 -22.66
N VAL A 239 -24.24 4.71 -23.04
CA VAL A 239 -24.66 4.88 -24.43
C VAL A 239 -24.51 6.34 -24.84
N PRO A 240 -23.65 6.66 -25.83
CA PRO A 240 -23.49 8.03 -26.28
C PRO A 240 -24.74 8.52 -27.02
N ALA A 241 -24.94 9.83 -27.00
CA ALA A 241 -25.91 10.48 -27.88
C ALA A 241 -25.44 10.41 -29.34
N LEU A 242 -26.38 10.33 -30.26
CA LEU A 242 -26.13 10.43 -31.69
C LEU A 242 -26.43 11.85 -32.19
N LEU A 243 -25.65 12.30 -33.15
CA LEU A 243 -25.90 13.51 -33.91
C LEU A 243 -26.98 13.24 -34.98
N PRO A 244 -27.59 14.28 -35.56
CA PRO A 244 -28.61 14.13 -36.60
C PRO A 244 -28.14 13.35 -37.84
N ASP A 245 -26.83 13.23 -38.05
CA ASP A 245 -26.18 12.45 -39.10
C ASP A 245 -25.90 10.99 -38.70
N GLY A 246 -26.28 10.58 -37.49
CA GLY A 246 -26.04 9.23 -36.95
C GLY A 246 -24.64 9.01 -36.38
N SER A 247 -23.78 10.03 -36.36
CA SER A 247 -22.45 9.95 -35.75
C SER A 247 -22.51 10.12 -34.23
N VAL A 248 -21.48 9.65 -33.52
CA VAL A 248 -21.43 9.65 -32.06
C VAL A 248 -21.04 11.03 -31.51
N SER A 249 -21.85 11.57 -30.59
CA SER A 249 -21.55 12.82 -29.89
C SER A 249 -20.62 12.59 -28.70
N GLU A 250 -19.36 12.96 -28.87
CA GLU A 250 -18.31 12.80 -27.86
C GLU A 250 -18.52 13.61 -26.57
N LEU A 251 -19.39 14.63 -26.65
CA LEU A 251 -19.75 15.52 -25.53
C LEU A 251 -20.76 14.89 -24.56
N SER A 252 -21.45 13.82 -24.97
CA SER A 252 -22.51 13.18 -24.18
C SER A 252 -22.00 12.15 -23.16
N ILE A 253 -20.73 11.75 -23.26
CA ILE A 253 -20.17 10.63 -22.50
C ILE A 253 -19.17 11.08 -21.44
N ASN A 254 -19.19 10.35 -20.32
CA ASN A 254 -18.24 10.59 -19.24
C ASN A 254 -16.84 10.07 -19.63
N GLY A 255 -15.82 10.92 -19.54
CA GLY A 255 -14.44 10.54 -19.87
C GLY A 255 -13.89 9.35 -19.08
N THR A 256 -14.39 9.10 -17.87
CA THR A 256 -13.99 7.93 -17.06
C THR A 256 -14.53 6.61 -17.62
N LEU A 257 -15.74 6.61 -18.18
CA LEU A 257 -16.31 5.42 -18.84
C LEU A 257 -15.56 5.11 -20.13
N ARG A 258 -15.19 6.16 -20.89
CA ARG A 258 -14.35 6.05 -22.09
C ARG A 258 -12.99 5.44 -21.77
N ALA A 259 -12.31 5.98 -20.77
CA ALA A 259 -10.97 5.52 -20.38
C ALA A 259 -10.95 4.05 -19.91
N ARG A 260 -12.09 3.51 -19.47
CA ARG A 260 -12.24 2.12 -19.06
C ARG A 260 -12.72 1.19 -20.18
N GLY A 261 -13.00 1.72 -21.38
CA GLY A 261 -13.57 0.94 -22.48
C GLY A 261 -14.99 0.41 -22.19
N GLN A 262 -15.74 1.08 -21.31
CA GLN A 262 -17.08 0.67 -20.88
C GLN A 262 -18.20 1.37 -21.66
N ILE A 263 -17.92 1.84 -22.87
CA ILE A 263 -18.89 2.54 -23.72
C ILE A 263 -19.44 1.54 -24.72
N ARG A 264 -20.76 1.51 -24.84
CA ARG A 264 -21.42 0.69 -25.84
C ARG A 264 -21.36 1.38 -27.20
N ASP A 265 -20.87 0.65 -28.20
CA ASP A 265 -20.90 1.14 -29.58
C ASP A 265 -22.34 1.13 -30.09
N VAL A 266 -22.77 2.28 -30.59
CA VAL A 266 -24.09 2.54 -31.15
C VAL A 266 -24.00 3.27 -32.50
N SER A 267 -22.83 3.22 -33.13
CA SER A 267 -22.63 3.72 -34.50
C SER A 267 -23.55 2.97 -35.48
N ALA A 268 -23.92 3.63 -36.57
CA ALA A 268 -24.75 3.01 -37.61
C ALA A 268 -24.11 1.73 -38.16
N GLU A 269 -22.77 1.71 -38.28
CA GLU A 269 -21.99 0.54 -38.69
C GLU A 269 -22.14 -0.64 -37.70
N ALA A 270 -22.02 -0.39 -36.40
CA ALA A 270 -22.23 -1.41 -35.37
C ALA A 270 -23.68 -1.92 -35.34
N VAL A 271 -24.66 -1.06 -35.64
CA VAL A 271 -26.06 -1.49 -35.74
C VAL A 271 -26.30 -2.35 -36.99
N HIS A 272 -25.69 -1.98 -38.12
CA HIS A 272 -25.79 -2.76 -39.36
C HIS A 272 -25.08 -4.11 -39.27
N SER A 273 -23.95 -4.21 -38.58
CA SER A 273 -23.25 -5.47 -38.38
C SER A 273 -24.06 -6.43 -37.49
N VAL A 274 -24.69 -5.92 -36.43
CA VAL A 274 -25.59 -6.72 -35.58
C VAL A 274 -26.82 -7.18 -36.37
N ALA A 275 -27.43 -6.31 -37.17
CA ALA A 275 -28.57 -6.69 -38.00
C ALA A 275 -28.21 -7.73 -39.08
N ALA A 276 -27.00 -7.64 -39.65
CA ALA A 276 -26.48 -8.62 -40.60
C ALA A 276 -26.25 -9.99 -39.95
N LEU A 277 -25.74 -10.02 -38.70
CA LEU A 277 -25.58 -11.24 -37.92
C LEU A 277 -26.93 -11.87 -37.54
N GLU A 278 -27.92 -11.05 -37.19
CA GLU A 278 -29.28 -11.51 -36.87
C GLU A 278 -29.96 -12.11 -38.11
N THR A 279 -29.75 -11.52 -39.29
CA THR A 279 -30.27 -12.07 -40.56
C THR A 279 -29.55 -13.36 -40.94
N ALA A 280 -28.23 -13.42 -40.76
CA ALA A 280 -27.45 -14.63 -41.04
C ALA A 280 -27.78 -15.77 -40.07
N GLY A 281 -28.10 -15.49 -38.81
CA GLY A 281 -28.55 -16.49 -37.84
C GLY A 281 -29.98 -16.97 -38.07
N ALA A 282 -30.86 -16.10 -38.57
CA ALA A 282 -32.24 -16.48 -38.90
C ALA A 282 -32.34 -17.50 -40.05
N ASP A 283 -31.33 -17.56 -40.93
CA ASP A 283 -31.24 -18.59 -41.98
C ASP A 283 -30.76 -19.96 -41.42
N ASP A 284 -30.11 -19.99 -40.25
CA ASP A 284 -29.69 -21.23 -39.55
C ASP A 284 -30.79 -21.79 -38.62
N ASP A 285 -31.79 -20.97 -38.24
CA ASP A 285 -32.88 -21.37 -37.31
C ASP A 285 -33.94 -22.30 -37.96
N ASP A 286 -33.90 -22.51 -39.28
CA ASP A 286 -34.71 -23.51 -39.99
C ASP A 286 -34.15 -24.94 -39.87
N GLU A 287 -32.96 -25.11 -39.28
CA GLU A 287 -32.39 -26.42 -39.00
C GLU A 287 -32.90 -26.91 -37.63
N ALA A 288 -33.84 -27.86 -37.68
CA ALA A 288 -34.49 -28.43 -36.50
C ALA A 288 -33.49 -28.77 -35.39
N TRP A 289 -33.71 -28.23 -34.19
CA TRP A 289 -32.89 -28.51 -33.01
C TRP A 289 -32.73 -30.03 -32.86
N PRO A 290 -31.50 -30.58 -32.85
CA PRO A 290 -31.32 -32.02 -32.73
C PRO A 290 -31.94 -32.51 -31.41
N ASP A 291 -32.67 -33.62 -31.50
CA ASP A 291 -33.29 -34.29 -30.36
C ASP A 291 -32.25 -34.51 -29.24
N GLU A 292 -32.67 -34.35 -27.99
CA GLU A 292 -31.82 -34.31 -26.79
C GLU A 292 -31.00 -35.61 -26.61
N SER A 293 -31.30 -36.65 -27.39
CA SER A 293 -30.59 -37.92 -27.45
C SER A 293 -29.24 -37.89 -28.18
N ASP A 294 -28.96 -36.87 -29.00
CA ASP A 294 -27.73 -36.77 -29.80
C ASP A 294 -26.78 -35.63 -29.40
N ALA A 295 -26.99 -35.00 -28.23
CA ALA A 295 -26.08 -33.97 -27.74
C ALA A 295 -24.68 -34.54 -27.40
N PRO A 296 -23.59 -34.15 -28.11
CA PRO A 296 -22.26 -34.49 -27.67
C PRO A 296 -21.97 -33.78 -26.33
N ALA A 297 -21.35 -34.50 -25.40
CA ALA A 297 -21.01 -34.02 -24.07
C ALA A 297 -20.35 -32.63 -24.10
N SER A 298 -21.07 -31.63 -23.57
CA SER A 298 -20.62 -30.27 -23.21
C SER A 298 -19.37 -29.75 -23.94
N ALA A 299 -19.57 -28.92 -24.96
CA ALA A 299 -18.51 -28.09 -25.51
C ALA A 299 -17.98 -27.13 -24.41
N PRO A 300 -16.65 -26.92 -24.30
CA PRO A 300 -16.10 -25.97 -23.34
C PRO A 300 -16.50 -24.53 -23.72
N VAL A 301 -16.93 -23.76 -22.72
CA VAL A 301 -17.26 -22.33 -22.82
C VAL A 301 -16.07 -21.57 -23.43
N PRO A 302 -16.24 -20.78 -24.50
CA PRO A 302 -15.14 -20.00 -25.05
C PRO A 302 -14.74 -18.91 -24.04
N THR A 303 -13.55 -19.03 -23.47
CA THR A 303 -12.92 -17.91 -22.76
C THR A 303 -12.56 -16.85 -23.78
N ALA A 304 -13.34 -15.77 -23.85
CA ALA A 304 -13.01 -14.60 -24.63
C ALA A 304 -11.69 -13.98 -24.12
N ARG A 305 -10.61 -14.23 -24.84
CA ARG A 305 -9.41 -13.41 -24.85
C ARG A 305 -8.81 -13.51 -26.25
N GLN A 306 -9.30 -12.68 -27.16
CA GLN A 306 -8.57 -12.40 -28.39
C GLN A 306 -7.37 -11.52 -28.04
N GLU A 307 -6.18 -12.04 -28.32
CA GLU A 307 -4.94 -11.29 -28.32
C GLU A 307 -4.97 -10.34 -29.52
N HIS A 308 -4.75 -9.05 -29.25
CA HIS A 308 -4.60 -8.04 -30.28
C HIS A 308 -3.20 -8.21 -30.88
N GLU A 309 -3.10 -8.67 -32.12
CA GLU A 309 -1.85 -8.59 -32.90
C GLU A 309 -1.64 -7.13 -33.33
N ASP A 310 -0.52 -6.55 -32.92
CA ASP A 310 -0.02 -5.27 -33.43
C ASP A 310 0.48 -5.46 -34.88
N PRO A 311 0.18 -4.54 -35.82
CA PRO A 311 0.72 -4.64 -37.18
C PRO A 311 2.19 -4.16 -37.22
N ASP A 312 3.04 -5.02 -37.79
CA ASP A 312 4.45 -4.76 -38.14
C ASP A 312 4.56 -3.67 -39.24
N PRO A 313 5.45 -2.66 -39.11
CA PRO A 313 5.58 -1.60 -40.10
C PRO A 313 6.66 -1.96 -41.13
N GLY A 314 6.28 -2.29 -42.37
CA GLY A 314 7.26 -2.54 -43.43
C GLY A 314 6.74 -2.42 -44.86
N SER A 315 7.43 -1.56 -45.63
CA SER A 315 7.38 -1.37 -47.11
C SER A 315 6.11 -0.71 -47.68
N GLY A 316 6.15 0.27 -48.58
CA GLY A 316 7.22 0.89 -49.37
C GLY A 316 6.58 1.58 -50.59
N ASP A 317 7.19 2.68 -51.01
CA ASP A 317 7.17 3.30 -52.34
C ASP A 317 6.16 4.44 -52.69
N GLU A 318 6.73 5.65 -52.59
CA GLU A 318 6.84 6.74 -53.59
C GLU A 318 5.71 7.03 -54.58
N VAL A 319 5.27 8.30 -54.61
CA VAL A 319 5.36 9.33 -55.69
C VAL A 319 4.49 10.51 -55.19
N GLY A 320 4.81 11.81 -55.16
CA GLY A 320 5.86 12.65 -55.71
C GLY A 320 5.28 14.07 -55.92
N ALA A 321 6.09 15.10 -55.64
CA ALA A 321 5.99 16.52 -56.07
C ALA A 321 5.09 17.53 -55.32
N GLY A 322 5.72 18.61 -54.86
CA GLY A 322 5.08 19.87 -54.45
C GLY A 322 5.97 20.80 -53.63
N ALA A 323 6.79 21.61 -54.29
CA ALA A 323 7.82 22.50 -53.74
C ALA A 323 7.26 23.70 -52.93
N GLY A 324 8.05 24.20 -51.95
CA GLY A 324 7.74 25.44 -51.23
C GLY A 324 8.76 25.83 -50.15
N SER A 325 9.79 26.56 -50.59
CA SER A 325 10.81 27.35 -49.85
C SER A 325 10.57 27.67 -48.36
N LYS A 326 11.60 27.40 -47.52
CA LYS A 326 11.83 28.05 -46.22
C LYS A 326 12.89 29.14 -46.37
N GLU A 327 12.49 30.41 -46.29
CA GLU A 327 13.26 31.45 -45.58
C GLU A 327 13.02 31.21 -44.06
N GLY A 328 13.96 31.27 -43.12
CA GLY A 328 15.17 32.09 -43.10
C GLY A 328 14.90 33.40 -42.39
N ARG A 329 14.71 33.39 -41.06
CA ARG A 329 15.04 34.55 -40.19
C ARG A 329 15.07 34.18 -38.70
N SER A 330 16.29 34.35 -38.16
CA SER A 330 16.67 34.97 -36.88
C SER A 330 15.56 35.38 -35.92
#